data_AF-A0A2K5QSX4-F1
#
_entry.id   AF-A0A2K5QSX4-F1
#
_cell.length_a   1.000
_cell.length_b   1.000
_cell.length_c   1.000
_cell.angle_alpha   90.00
_cell.angle_beta   90.00
_cell.angle_gamma   90.00
#
_symmetry.space_group_name_H-M   'P 1'
#
loop_
_entity.id
_entity.type
_entity.pdbx_description
1 polymer ?
#
loop_
_entity_poly.entity_id
_entity_poly.type
_entity_poly.pdbx_seq_one_letter_code
_entity_poly.pdbx_strand_id
1 'polypeptide(L)'
;VHIGINTQICIKKSSDHSRPYSDLFDIGEEKEGKSVFRKTKEIRFSIEKGIAGHIARTGEVLNIPDAYADPRFNRENILCMPIVSQGSVIGGVQMVNKISGSAFSKTDENNFKMFAIYFALALHCANMYHRIRHSECIYQVTMEKLSYHSVCTAEEWQEIELFHFDIGPFKNMCPGIFVHMVHRSYGTSCFELEKPCRFIMSVKKNYRQVPYHNWKHAVAVAHCIYTILQNNHMLFTDLECKGLLIACLCHDLDHRGFTNSYLQKFDHPLAMVSILQLEGHNIFSTLSSSEYEQVLEIIHKAIIATDLALYFGNRKQLEEMYQTGSLNLNNQSHRDCVIGLMMTACDLSSVTKLWPVTKLMAKDIYVEFWAEGDEMKKLGIQPIPTMDRDKKDEVLQGQLEFYNAVAIPCYTTLTQILPPTEPLLKACRDNLSQWEKVIRGEETATWISSPSVAQKININICEFNAAI
;
A
#
# COMPACT_ATOMS: atom_id res chain seq x y z
N VAL A 1 33.31 8.74 -30.68
CA VAL A 1 32.56 8.05 -31.75
C VAL A 1 31.08 8.24 -31.43
N HIS A 2 30.41 9.19 -32.08
CA HIS A 2 28.95 9.34 -31.93
C HIS A 2 28.31 8.15 -32.64
N ILE A 3 27.77 7.22 -31.87
CA ILE A 3 27.05 6.07 -32.40
C ILE A 3 25.57 6.43 -32.28
N GLY A 4 24.97 6.99 -33.34
CA GLY A 4 23.51 7.04 -33.45
C GLY A 4 23.03 5.63 -33.79
N ILE A 5 22.17 5.04 -32.95
CA ILE A 5 21.75 3.64 -33.08
C ILE A 5 20.22 3.59 -33.05
N ASN A 6 19.61 2.99 -34.07
CA ASN A 6 18.29 2.40 -33.92
C ASN A 6 18.49 0.98 -33.35
N THR A 7 18.36 0.82 -32.02
CA THR A 7 18.64 -0.45 -31.35
C THR A 7 17.33 -1.17 -31.06
N GLN A 8 17.06 -2.27 -31.74
CA GLN A 8 15.92 -3.12 -31.39
C GLN A 8 16.39 -4.19 -30.42
N ILE A 9 15.87 -4.17 -29.19
CA ILE A 9 16.15 -5.18 -28.17
C ILE A 9 14.95 -6.14 -28.12
N CYS A 10 15.21 -7.42 -28.39
CA CYS A 10 14.22 -8.49 -28.32
C CYS A 10 14.54 -9.36 -27.10
N ILE A 11 13.64 -9.43 -26.11
CA ILE A 11 13.87 -10.18 -24.86
C ILE A 11 12.87 -11.34 -24.76
N LYS A 12 13.36 -12.52 -24.45
CA LYS A 12 12.55 -13.71 -24.17
C LYS A 12 12.27 -13.78 -22.67
N LYS A 13 11.03 -13.51 -22.24
CA LYS A 13 10.62 -13.73 -20.83
C LYS A 13 10.23 -15.20 -20.63
N SER A 14 10.61 -15.78 -19.50
CA SER A 14 10.56 -17.23 -19.24
C SER A 14 9.16 -17.82 -19.03
N SER A 15 8.09 -17.02 -19.02
CA SER A 15 6.75 -17.44 -18.61
C SER A 15 5.81 -17.85 -19.75
N ASP A 16 6.16 -17.56 -21.01
CA ASP A 16 5.35 -17.96 -22.18
C ASP A 16 6.29 -18.47 -23.29
N HIS A 17 6.32 -19.78 -23.50
CA HIS A 17 7.23 -20.43 -24.45
C HIS A 17 6.86 -20.20 -25.92
N SER A 18 5.72 -19.55 -26.20
CA SER A 18 5.17 -19.48 -27.56
C SER A 18 5.47 -18.17 -28.32
N ARG A 19 5.75 -17.05 -27.63
CA ARG A 19 5.87 -15.72 -28.27
C ARG A 19 6.93 -14.83 -27.61
N PRO A 20 8.09 -14.58 -28.24
CA PRO A 20 9.01 -13.52 -27.82
C PRO A 20 8.35 -12.16 -28.03
N TYR A 21 8.71 -11.19 -27.18
CA TYR A 21 8.33 -9.79 -27.38
C TYR A 21 9.58 -8.92 -27.51
N SER A 22 9.42 -7.79 -28.19
CA SER A 22 10.46 -6.76 -28.31
C SER A 22 9.95 -5.47 -27.70
N ASP A 23 10.79 -4.90 -26.85
CA ASP A 23 10.69 -3.49 -26.49
C ASP A 23 11.55 -2.71 -27.48
N LEU A 24 10.92 -1.86 -28.28
CA LEU A 24 11.64 -0.93 -29.14
C LEU A 24 12.21 0.20 -28.28
N PHE A 25 13.53 0.25 -28.16
CA PHE A 25 14.27 1.38 -27.62
C PHE A 25 14.84 2.19 -28.77
N ASP A 26 14.15 3.25 -29.18
CA ASP A 26 14.72 4.18 -30.15
C ASP A 26 15.74 5.08 -29.44
N ILE A 27 17.02 4.98 -29.84
CA ILE A 27 18.13 5.80 -29.33
C ILE A 27 18.50 6.88 -30.39
N GLY A 28 17.64 7.11 -31.39
CA GLY A 28 17.94 7.91 -32.57
C GLY A 28 17.72 9.42 -32.48
N GLU A 29 16.96 9.94 -31.50
CA GLU A 29 16.68 11.38 -31.42
C GLU A 29 17.61 12.11 -30.44
N GLU A 30 18.57 12.87 -30.97
CA GLU A 30 19.26 13.93 -30.23
C GLU A 30 18.40 15.21 -30.25
N LYS A 31 18.04 15.71 -29.07
CA LYS A 31 17.43 17.03 -28.91
C LYS A 31 18.35 17.88 -28.03
N GLU A 32 18.89 18.96 -28.58
CA GLU A 32 19.80 19.88 -27.88
C GLU A 32 21.03 19.20 -27.24
N GLY A 33 21.64 18.25 -27.95
CA GLY A 33 22.88 17.57 -27.50
C GLY A 33 22.68 16.54 -26.37
N LYS A 34 21.43 16.16 -26.08
CA LYS A 34 21.10 15.07 -25.15
C LYS A 34 20.31 13.99 -25.89
N SER A 35 20.69 12.73 -25.68
CA SER A 35 19.98 11.55 -26.20
C SER A 35 18.60 11.44 -25.53
N VAL A 36 17.52 11.44 -26.33
CA VAL A 36 16.15 11.30 -25.84
C VAL A 36 15.73 9.84 -25.92
N PHE A 37 15.34 9.25 -24.78
CA PHE A 37 14.80 7.89 -24.72
C PHE A 37 13.28 7.94 -24.92
N ARG A 38 12.78 7.33 -26.00
CA ARG A 38 11.32 7.17 -26.21
C ARG A 38 10.95 5.70 -26.07
N LYS A 39 10.26 5.34 -24.98
CA LYS A 39 9.70 4.01 -24.80
C LYS A 39 8.47 3.84 -25.72
N THR A 40 8.60 3.01 -26.73
CA THR A 40 7.49 2.67 -27.64
C THR A 40 6.72 1.43 -27.15
N LYS A 41 5.46 1.27 -27.61
CA LYS A 41 4.55 0.15 -27.26
C LYS A 41 5.23 -1.21 -27.38
N GLU A 42 4.88 -2.14 -26.49
CA GLU A 42 5.28 -3.57 -26.53
C GLU A 42 4.83 -4.22 -27.85
N ILE A 43 5.76 -4.86 -28.57
CA ILE A 43 5.46 -5.55 -29.84
C ILE A 43 5.72 -7.05 -29.66
N ARG A 44 4.72 -7.88 -29.97
CA ARG A 44 4.81 -9.35 -29.91
C ARG A 44 4.87 -9.94 -31.31
N PHE A 45 5.82 -10.84 -31.56
CA PHE A 45 5.92 -11.57 -32.82
C PHE A 45 6.21 -13.07 -32.58
N SER A 46 5.87 -13.91 -33.55
CA SER A 46 6.14 -15.35 -33.46
C SER A 46 7.64 -15.61 -33.48
N ILE A 47 8.12 -16.52 -32.62
CA ILE A 47 9.52 -16.97 -32.61
C ILE A 47 9.93 -17.61 -33.94
N GLU A 48 8.97 -18.06 -34.74
CA GLU A 48 9.21 -18.76 -36.02
C GLU A 48 9.57 -17.80 -37.15
N LYS A 49 9.24 -16.50 -37.04
CA LYS A 49 9.31 -15.53 -38.13
C LYS A 49 10.41 -14.47 -37.93
N GLY A 50 11.01 -14.05 -39.04
CA GLY A 50 11.96 -12.93 -39.09
C GLY A 50 13.38 -13.23 -38.56
N ILE A 51 14.25 -12.22 -38.66
CA ILE A 51 15.67 -12.29 -38.25
C ILE A 51 15.80 -12.53 -36.74
N ALA A 52 15.04 -11.78 -35.93
CA ALA A 52 15.05 -11.93 -34.48
C ALA A 52 14.63 -13.34 -34.03
N GLY A 53 13.62 -13.92 -34.68
CA GLY A 53 13.18 -15.30 -34.42
C GLY A 53 14.24 -16.34 -34.78
N HIS A 54 14.95 -16.16 -35.89
CA HIS A 54 16.03 -17.07 -36.31
C HIS A 54 17.17 -17.10 -35.29
N ILE A 55 17.62 -15.93 -34.80
CA ILE A 55 18.72 -15.82 -33.82
C ILE A 55 18.29 -16.34 -32.45
N ALA A 56 17.04 -16.10 -32.06
CA ALA A 56 16.49 -16.63 -30.82
C ALA A 56 16.43 -18.18 -30.80
N ARG A 57 16.35 -18.84 -31.97
CA ARG A 57 16.33 -20.31 -32.10
C ARG A 57 17.71 -20.92 -32.26
N THR A 58 18.56 -20.30 -33.08
CA THR A 58 19.86 -20.86 -33.46
C THR A 58 21.00 -20.44 -32.53
N GLY A 59 20.89 -19.25 -31.92
CA GLY A 59 22.01 -18.65 -31.19
C GLY A 59 23.16 -18.23 -32.10
N GLU A 60 22.98 -18.18 -33.41
CA GLU A 60 24.01 -17.79 -34.37
C GLU A 60 24.02 -16.27 -34.59
N VAL A 61 25.22 -15.72 -34.78
CA VAL A 61 25.42 -14.31 -35.12
C VAL A 61 25.08 -14.10 -36.59
N LEU A 62 24.30 -13.07 -36.90
CA LEU A 62 23.89 -12.75 -38.26
C LEU A 62 24.36 -11.34 -38.64
N ASN A 63 25.17 -11.25 -39.69
CA ASN A 63 25.55 -10.01 -40.33
C ASN A 63 25.00 -10.03 -41.75
N ILE A 64 24.04 -9.16 -42.06
CA ILE A 64 23.42 -9.06 -43.37
C ILE A 64 23.91 -7.76 -44.03
N PRO A 65 24.85 -7.83 -45.00
CA PRO A 65 25.38 -6.65 -45.69
C PRO A 65 24.34 -5.95 -46.56
N ASP A 66 23.47 -6.72 -47.21
CA ASP A 66 22.34 -6.23 -48.00
C ASP A 66 21.05 -6.89 -47.53
N ALA A 67 20.25 -6.14 -46.78
CA ALA A 67 19.00 -6.62 -46.20
C ALA A 67 17.90 -6.87 -47.24
N TYR A 68 18.02 -6.33 -48.47
CA TYR A 68 17.06 -6.58 -49.56
C TYR A 68 17.27 -7.92 -50.26
N ALA A 69 18.48 -8.49 -50.16
CA ALA A 69 18.78 -9.82 -50.66
C ALA A 69 18.29 -10.93 -49.70
N ASP A 70 17.97 -10.58 -48.44
CA ASP A 70 17.41 -11.52 -47.48
C ASP A 70 15.87 -11.53 -47.60
N PRO A 71 15.24 -12.68 -47.91
CA PRO A 71 13.79 -12.77 -48.07
C PRO A 71 12.99 -12.47 -46.78
N ARG A 72 13.67 -12.21 -45.66
CA ARG A 72 13.09 -11.98 -44.34
C ARG A 72 13.02 -10.48 -43.93
N PHE A 73 13.44 -9.50 -44.76
CA PHE A 73 13.47 -8.09 -44.31
C PHE A 73 13.21 -6.98 -45.37
N ASN A 74 12.98 -5.74 -44.88
CA ASN A 74 12.66 -4.51 -45.62
C ASN A 74 13.42 -3.29 -45.01
N ARG A 75 14.51 -2.84 -45.68
CA ARG A 75 15.46 -1.69 -45.40
C ARG A 75 16.83 -2.01 -44.77
N GLU A 76 17.84 -1.19 -45.13
CA GLU A 76 19.30 -1.41 -45.26
C GLU A 76 20.10 -1.91 -44.01
N ASN A 77 21.25 -2.56 -44.28
CA ASN A 77 22.17 -3.38 -43.44
C ASN A 77 21.87 -3.63 -41.93
N ILE A 78 22.09 -4.88 -41.50
CA ILE A 78 21.71 -5.36 -40.15
C ILE A 78 22.81 -6.19 -39.50
N LEU A 79 23.09 -5.91 -38.23
CA LEU A 79 23.93 -6.74 -37.37
C LEU A 79 23.15 -7.17 -36.13
N CYS A 80 23.05 -8.47 -35.92
CA CYS A 80 22.32 -9.03 -34.78
C CYS A 80 23.17 -9.99 -33.97
N MET A 81 23.07 -9.90 -32.65
CA MET A 81 23.77 -10.76 -31.69
C MET A 81 22.77 -11.43 -30.74
N PRO A 82 22.96 -12.71 -30.42
CA PRO A 82 22.19 -13.37 -29.39
C PRO A 82 22.60 -12.86 -27.99
N ILE A 83 21.64 -12.75 -27.09
CA ILE A 83 21.87 -12.60 -25.65
C ILE A 83 21.81 -13.99 -25.04
N VAL A 84 22.94 -14.49 -24.52
CA VAL A 84 23.05 -15.82 -23.92
C VAL A 84 23.26 -15.70 -22.42
N SER A 85 22.47 -16.44 -21.64
CA SER A 85 22.63 -16.57 -20.19
C SER A 85 22.57 -18.05 -19.82
N GLN A 86 23.55 -18.52 -19.02
CA GLN A 86 23.62 -19.92 -18.55
C GLN A 86 23.47 -20.96 -19.68
N GLY A 87 24.09 -20.71 -20.84
CA GLY A 87 24.06 -21.61 -21.99
C GLY A 87 22.74 -21.60 -22.80
N SER A 88 21.76 -20.77 -22.42
CA SER A 88 20.49 -20.60 -23.14
C SER A 88 20.35 -19.21 -23.74
N VAL A 89 19.82 -19.12 -24.96
CA VAL A 89 19.51 -17.83 -25.61
C VAL A 89 18.26 -17.23 -24.94
N ILE A 90 18.44 -16.08 -24.29
CA ILE A 90 17.40 -15.34 -23.57
C ILE A 90 16.89 -14.12 -24.33
N GLY A 91 17.47 -13.82 -25.50
CA GLY A 91 17.06 -12.70 -26.33
C GLY A 91 18.00 -12.47 -27.50
N GLY A 92 17.80 -11.37 -28.22
CA GLY A 92 18.67 -10.90 -29.28
C GLY A 92 18.70 -9.38 -29.30
N VAL A 93 19.87 -8.82 -29.59
CA VAL A 93 20.06 -7.39 -29.83
C VAL A 93 20.35 -7.18 -31.31
N GLN A 94 19.72 -6.17 -31.89
CA GLN A 94 19.83 -5.85 -33.30
C GLN A 94 20.24 -4.39 -33.48
N MET A 95 21.25 -4.17 -34.32
CA MET A 95 21.63 -2.88 -34.88
C MET A 95 21.19 -2.83 -36.34
N VAL A 96 20.56 -1.73 -36.74
CA VAL A 96 20.16 -1.47 -38.12
C VAL A 96 20.77 -0.17 -38.62
N ASN A 97 21.04 -0.09 -39.92
CA ASN A 97 21.51 1.11 -40.62
C ASN A 97 22.80 1.72 -40.03
N LYS A 98 23.95 1.18 -40.43
CA LYS A 98 25.25 1.78 -40.11
C LYS A 98 25.36 3.19 -40.70
N ILE A 99 25.63 4.19 -39.86
CA ILE A 99 25.73 5.61 -40.25
C ILE A 99 26.92 5.90 -41.17
N SER A 100 28.06 5.19 -40.98
CA SER A 100 29.27 5.41 -41.77
C SER A 100 29.78 4.12 -42.41
N GLY A 101 29.76 4.07 -43.74
CA GLY A 101 30.16 2.91 -44.53
C GLY A 101 28.97 2.06 -44.99
N SER A 102 29.22 1.16 -45.95
CA SER A 102 28.18 0.35 -46.61
C SER A 102 27.74 -0.89 -45.82
N ALA A 103 28.56 -1.38 -44.88
CA ALA A 103 28.26 -2.56 -44.07
C ALA A 103 29.00 -2.57 -42.71
N PHE A 104 28.54 -3.43 -41.79
CA PHE A 104 29.20 -3.69 -40.50
C PHE A 104 30.52 -4.42 -40.71
N SER A 105 31.59 -3.87 -40.14
CA SER A 105 32.94 -4.41 -40.20
C SER A 105 33.15 -5.51 -39.16
N LYS A 106 34.25 -6.27 -39.29
CA LYS A 106 34.60 -7.28 -38.29
C LYS A 106 34.89 -6.68 -36.91
N THR A 107 35.39 -5.44 -36.87
CA THR A 107 35.59 -4.69 -35.64
C THR A 107 34.26 -4.33 -34.98
N ASP A 108 33.25 -3.94 -35.77
CA ASP A 108 31.90 -3.68 -35.27
C ASP A 108 31.26 -4.94 -34.68
N GLU A 109 31.44 -6.08 -35.37
CA GLU A 109 30.99 -7.39 -34.88
C GLU A 109 31.64 -7.75 -33.53
N ASN A 110 32.95 -7.59 -33.40
CA ASN A 110 33.67 -7.88 -32.16
C ASN A 110 33.23 -6.96 -31.01
N ASN A 111 33.07 -5.66 -31.27
CA ASN A 111 32.63 -4.70 -30.27
C ASN A 111 31.18 -4.97 -29.83
N PHE A 112 30.29 -5.26 -30.78
CA PHE A 112 28.89 -5.54 -30.49
C PHE A 112 28.72 -6.89 -29.77
N LYS A 113 29.58 -7.87 -30.05
CA LYS A 113 29.67 -9.11 -29.29
C LYS A 113 30.05 -8.86 -27.82
N MET A 114 31.06 -8.01 -27.57
CA MET A 114 31.44 -7.63 -26.20
C MET A 114 30.29 -6.92 -25.48
N PHE A 115 29.60 -6.00 -26.17
CA PHE A 115 28.40 -5.35 -25.63
C PHE A 115 27.31 -6.37 -25.28
N ALA A 116 26.99 -7.31 -26.17
CA ALA A 116 25.99 -8.33 -25.93
C ALA A 116 26.31 -9.20 -24.70
N ILE A 117 27.59 -9.52 -24.47
CA ILE A 117 28.04 -10.25 -23.27
C ILE A 117 27.81 -9.43 -22.00
N TYR A 118 28.25 -8.17 -21.97
CA TYR A 118 28.05 -7.31 -20.80
C TYR A 118 26.56 -7.03 -20.54
N PHE A 119 25.77 -6.84 -21.59
CA PHE A 119 24.32 -6.66 -21.49
C PHE A 119 23.64 -7.92 -20.92
N ALA A 120 24.05 -9.12 -21.36
CA ALA A 120 23.55 -10.38 -20.82
C ALA A 120 23.84 -10.50 -19.32
N LEU A 121 25.05 -10.14 -18.88
CA LEU A 121 25.45 -10.14 -17.47
C LEU A 121 24.62 -9.15 -16.64
N ALA A 122 24.46 -7.91 -17.12
CA ALA A 122 23.65 -6.89 -16.44
C ALA A 122 22.18 -7.33 -16.30
N LEU A 123 21.60 -7.89 -17.37
CA LEU A 123 20.23 -8.42 -17.38
C LEU A 123 20.09 -9.61 -16.43
N HIS A 124 21.09 -10.49 -16.37
CA HIS A 124 21.12 -11.60 -15.43
C HIS A 124 21.14 -11.12 -13.98
N CYS A 125 22.01 -10.17 -13.64
CA CYS A 125 22.10 -9.59 -12.30
C CYS A 125 20.80 -8.88 -11.90
N ALA A 126 20.19 -8.09 -12.80
CA ALA A 126 18.92 -7.42 -12.54
C ALA A 126 17.78 -8.42 -12.28
N ASN A 127 17.68 -9.47 -13.11
CA ASN A 127 16.69 -10.54 -12.92
C ASN A 127 16.92 -11.32 -11.62
N MET A 128 18.17 -11.65 -11.31
CA MET A 128 18.52 -12.36 -10.07
C MET A 128 18.20 -11.50 -8.85
N TYR A 129 18.53 -10.22 -8.86
CA TYR A 129 18.20 -9.29 -7.79
C TYR A 129 16.68 -9.15 -7.61
N HIS A 130 15.92 -9.02 -8.70
CA HIS A 130 14.46 -9.00 -8.65
C HIS A 130 13.89 -10.30 -8.05
N ARG A 131 14.41 -11.47 -8.43
CA ARG A 131 14.00 -12.77 -7.86
C ARG A 131 14.36 -12.91 -6.38
N ILE A 132 15.53 -12.44 -5.96
CA ILE A 132 15.94 -12.44 -4.54
C ILE A 132 14.99 -11.55 -3.74
N ARG A 133 14.75 -10.30 -4.18
CA ARG A 133 13.80 -9.38 -3.55
C ARG A 133 12.40 -9.97 -3.43
N HIS A 134 11.95 -10.64 -4.50
CA HIS A 134 10.67 -11.33 -4.54
C HIS A 134 10.59 -12.47 -3.52
N SER A 135 11.61 -13.33 -3.49
CA SER A 135 11.71 -14.43 -2.53
C SER A 135 11.83 -13.93 -1.09
N GLU A 136 12.58 -12.85 -0.85
CA GLU A 136 12.68 -12.20 0.47
C GLU A 136 11.32 -11.69 0.95
N CYS A 137 10.54 -11.05 0.08
CA CYS A 137 9.20 -10.55 0.42
C CYS A 137 8.26 -11.71 0.80
N ILE A 138 8.25 -12.79 0.00
CA ILE A 138 7.45 -13.98 0.29
C ILE A 138 7.92 -14.64 1.59
N TYR A 139 9.24 -14.78 1.77
CA TYR A 139 9.83 -15.40 2.95
C TYR A 139 9.51 -14.62 4.22
N GLN A 140 9.65 -13.29 4.20
CA GLN A 140 9.35 -12.43 5.35
C GLN A 140 7.90 -12.60 5.79
N VAL A 141 6.95 -12.57 4.84
CA VAL A 141 5.53 -12.72 5.17
C VAL A 141 5.20 -14.16 5.57
N THR A 142 5.82 -15.17 4.95
CA THR A 142 5.65 -16.57 5.34
C THR A 142 6.19 -16.82 6.73
N MET A 143 7.34 -16.25 7.09
CA MET A 143 7.90 -16.30 8.44
C MET A 143 7.02 -15.57 9.44
N GLU A 144 6.46 -14.41 9.10
CA GLU A 144 5.49 -13.70 9.95
C GLU A 144 4.21 -14.54 10.14
N LYS A 145 3.69 -15.18 9.08
CA LYS A 145 2.54 -16.09 9.14
C LYS A 145 2.83 -17.33 9.99
N LEU A 146 4.01 -17.94 9.83
CA LEU A 146 4.42 -19.09 10.65
C LEU A 146 4.61 -18.68 12.11
N SER A 147 5.22 -17.52 12.37
CA SER A 147 5.31 -16.97 13.73
C SER A 147 3.93 -16.76 14.34
N TYR A 148 2.93 -16.39 13.54
CA TYR A 148 1.54 -16.25 13.98
C TYR A 148 0.91 -17.60 14.36
N HIS A 149 1.03 -18.61 13.50
CA HIS A 149 0.55 -19.95 13.80
C HIS A 149 1.34 -20.66 14.92
N SER A 150 2.54 -20.16 15.26
CA SER A 150 3.39 -20.71 16.32
C SER A 150 3.25 -20.01 17.67
N VAL A 151 2.58 -18.85 17.74
CA VAL A 151 2.57 -17.99 18.96
C VAL A 151 1.17 -17.57 19.41
N CYS A 152 0.14 -17.62 18.55
CA CYS A 152 -1.21 -17.17 18.92
C CYS A 152 -2.10 -18.35 19.35
N THR A 153 -2.62 -18.29 20.58
CA THR A 153 -3.60 -19.26 21.10
C THR A 153 -5.01 -19.00 20.55
N ALA A 154 -5.88 -20.01 20.56
CA ALA A 154 -7.27 -19.87 20.10
C ALA A 154 -8.09 -18.84 20.94
N GLU A 155 -7.63 -18.51 22.15
CA GLU A 155 -8.22 -17.49 23.02
C GLU A 155 -7.87 -16.06 22.55
N GLU A 156 -6.61 -15.82 22.20
CA GLU A 156 -6.13 -14.54 21.64
C GLU A 156 -6.77 -14.22 20.27
N TRP A 157 -7.26 -15.25 19.58
CA TRP A 157 -8.01 -15.13 18.33
C TRP A 157 -9.37 -14.45 18.49
N GLN A 158 -10.12 -14.78 19.55
CA GLN A 158 -11.44 -14.20 19.80
C GLN A 158 -11.35 -12.70 20.12
N GLU A 159 -10.21 -12.23 20.64
CA GLU A 159 -10.02 -10.84 20.97
C GLU A 159 -9.90 -9.92 19.75
N ILE A 160 -9.44 -10.42 18.59
CA ILE A 160 -9.35 -9.62 17.34
C ILE A 160 -10.74 -9.17 16.87
N GLU A 161 -11.80 -9.88 17.24
CA GLU A 161 -13.17 -9.49 16.87
C GLU A 161 -13.73 -8.38 17.78
N LEU A 162 -13.00 -7.99 18.85
CA LEU A 162 -13.44 -6.98 19.81
C LEU A 162 -12.91 -5.58 19.46
N PHE A 163 -13.76 -4.56 19.57
CA PHE A 163 -13.40 -3.16 19.30
C PHE A 163 -12.23 -2.64 20.16
N HIS A 164 -12.08 -3.16 21.39
CA HIS A 164 -11.03 -2.74 22.32
C HIS A 164 -9.69 -3.45 22.12
N PHE A 165 -9.56 -4.31 21.09
CA PHE A 165 -8.30 -4.98 20.76
C PHE A 165 -7.16 -3.96 20.59
N ASP A 166 -6.03 -4.20 21.28
CA ASP A 166 -4.82 -3.40 21.18
C ASP A 166 -3.80 -4.11 20.28
N ILE A 167 -3.47 -3.46 19.16
CA ILE A 167 -2.49 -3.93 18.20
C ILE A 167 -1.05 -3.70 18.68
N GLY A 168 -0.84 -2.87 19.71
CA GLY A 168 0.48 -2.48 20.23
C GLY A 168 1.43 -3.66 20.49
N PRO A 169 1.03 -4.67 21.28
CA PRO A 169 1.84 -5.86 21.55
C PRO A 169 2.19 -6.66 20.28
N PHE A 170 1.39 -6.54 19.22
CA PHE A 170 1.47 -7.32 17.99
C PHE A 170 2.07 -6.55 16.81
N LYS A 171 2.89 -5.52 17.05
CA LYS A 171 3.49 -4.66 16.01
C LYS A 171 4.15 -5.45 14.86
N ASN A 172 4.83 -6.56 15.17
CA ASN A 172 5.50 -7.39 14.18
C ASN A 172 4.53 -8.29 13.38
N MET A 173 3.34 -8.53 13.91
CA MET A 173 2.32 -9.42 13.34
C MET A 173 1.22 -8.64 12.60
N CYS A 174 1.26 -7.31 12.61
CA CYS A 174 0.29 -6.44 11.96
C CYS A 174 -0.01 -6.79 10.49
N PRO A 175 0.99 -7.10 9.62
CA PRO A 175 0.70 -7.54 8.25
C PRO A 175 -0.12 -8.84 8.21
N GLY A 176 0.21 -9.79 9.09
CA GLY A 176 -0.52 -11.05 9.22
C GLY A 176 -1.96 -10.87 9.72
N ILE A 177 -2.17 -9.99 10.71
CA ILE A 177 -3.50 -9.62 11.20
C ILE A 177 -4.34 -9.01 10.06
N PHE A 178 -3.75 -8.11 9.27
CA PHE A 178 -4.46 -7.51 8.14
C PHE A 178 -4.80 -8.54 7.05
N VAL A 179 -3.85 -9.41 6.66
CA VAL A 179 -4.11 -10.51 5.72
C VAL A 179 -5.23 -11.41 6.25
N HIS A 180 -5.27 -11.66 7.56
CA HIS A 180 -6.37 -12.39 8.17
C HIS A 180 -7.72 -11.67 8.03
N MET A 181 -7.81 -10.39 8.39
CA MET A 181 -9.05 -9.60 8.24
C MET A 181 -9.56 -9.62 6.80
N VAL A 182 -8.66 -9.55 5.82
CA VAL A 182 -8.97 -9.68 4.39
C VAL A 182 -9.53 -11.07 4.09
N HIS A 183 -8.84 -12.14 4.49
CA HIS A 183 -9.30 -13.50 4.23
C HIS A 183 -10.61 -13.84 4.94
N ARG A 184 -10.85 -13.31 6.14
CA ARG A 184 -12.09 -13.53 6.87
C ARG A 184 -13.26 -12.81 6.23
N SER A 185 -13.03 -11.62 5.68
CA SER A 185 -14.05 -10.83 5.00
C SER A 185 -14.41 -11.37 3.61
N TYR A 186 -13.45 -11.97 2.88
CA TYR A 186 -13.64 -12.31 1.45
C TYR A 186 -13.34 -13.77 1.09
N GLY A 187 -12.92 -14.60 2.04
CA GLY A 187 -12.46 -15.95 1.77
C GLY A 187 -11.02 -16.01 1.22
N THR A 188 -10.50 -17.23 1.11
CA THR A 188 -9.11 -17.49 0.70
C THR A 188 -8.89 -17.34 -0.81
N SER A 189 -9.94 -17.34 -1.61
CA SER A 189 -9.89 -17.28 -3.07
C SER A 189 -9.85 -15.86 -3.64
N CYS A 190 -10.19 -14.82 -2.86
CA CYS A 190 -10.31 -13.46 -3.38
C CYS A 190 -8.99 -12.78 -3.73
N PHE A 191 -7.86 -13.25 -3.18
CA PHE A 191 -6.55 -12.70 -3.50
C PHE A 191 -5.52 -13.82 -3.68
N GLU A 192 -4.76 -13.77 -4.79
CA GLU A 192 -3.49 -14.49 -4.88
C GLU A 192 -2.56 -13.93 -3.79
N LEU A 193 -2.31 -14.71 -2.74
CA LEU A 193 -1.65 -14.28 -1.48
C LEU A 193 -0.42 -13.38 -1.70
N GLU A 194 0.32 -13.61 -2.77
CA GLU A 194 1.49 -12.82 -3.17
C GLU A 194 1.20 -11.32 -3.36
N LYS A 195 0.11 -10.94 -4.04
CA LYS A 195 -0.19 -9.54 -4.35
C LYS A 195 -0.56 -8.73 -3.11
N PRO A 196 -1.47 -9.19 -2.22
CA PRO A 196 -1.70 -8.53 -0.93
C PRO A 196 -0.45 -8.42 -0.09
N CYS A 197 0.38 -9.47 -0.03
CA CYS A 197 1.62 -9.44 0.73
C CYS A 197 2.55 -8.31 0.25
N ARG A 198 2.81 -8.23 -1.06
CA ARG A 198 3.62 -7.16 -1.64
C ARG A 198 3.00 -5.77 -1.40
N PHE A 199 1.70 -5.64 -1.61
CA PHE A 199 0.96 -4.41 -1.36
C PHE A 199 1.09 -3.93 0.09
N ILE A 200 0.76 -4.79 1.05
CA ILE A 200 0.78 -4.48 2.49
C ILE A 200 2.20 -4.13 2.95
N MET A 201 3.21 -4.87 2.50
CA MET A 201 4.60 -4.58 2.85
C MET A 201 5.08 -3.25 2.27
N SER A 202 4.66 -2.92 1.05
CA SER A 202 4.91 -1.61 0.45
C SER A 202 4.19 -0.49 1.17
N VAL A 203 2.91 -0.65 1.53
CA VAL A 203 2.16 0.32 2.34
C VAL A 203 2.86 0.55 3.69
N LYS A 204 3.17 -0.52 4.45
CA LYS A 204 3.91 -0.46 5.72
C LYS A 204 5.22 0.32 5.59
N LYS A 205 5.99 0.10 4.52
CA LYS A 205 7.26 0.78 4.27
C LYS A 205 7.10 2.28 3.96
N ASN A 206 5.95 2.68 3.43
CA ASN A 206 5.63 4.08 3.12
C ASN A 206 4.97 4.83 4.29
N TYR A 207 4.70 4.16 5.41
CA TYR A 207 4.42 4.84 6.67
C TYR A 207 5.71 5.32 7.33
N ARG A 208 5.73 6.59 7.75
CA ARG A 208 6.88 7.19 8.44
C ARG A 208 6.93 6.75 9.90
N GLN A 209 8.12 6.84 10.48
CA GLN A 209 8.32 6.62 11.92
C GLN A 209 8.01 7.92 12.67
N VAL A 210 6.73 8.23 12.82
CA VAL A 210 6.21 9.34 13.64
C VAL A 210 5.51 8.77 14.90
N PRO A 211 5.37 9.54 15.99
CA PRO A 211 4.81 9.04 17.25
C PRO A 211 3.44 8.37 17.14
N TYR A 212 2.47 9.00 16.46
CA TYR A 212 1.08 8.55 16.36
C TYR A 212 0.70 8.10 14.95
N HIS A 213 0.79 8.95 13.93
CA HIS A 213 0.31 8.69 12.55
C HIS A 213 1.25 7.76 11.76
N ASN A 214 1.46 6.55 12.29
CA ASN A 214 2.37 5.54 11.80
C ASN A 214 1.62 4.25 11.41
N TRP A 215 2.38 3.22 11.01
CA TRP A 215 1.81 1.92 10.61
C TRP A 215 0.89 1.29 11.68
N LYS A 216 1.17 1.47 12.98
CA LYS A 216 0.33 0.93 14.05
C LYS A 216 -1.05 1.60 14.04
N HIS A 217 -1.09 2.92 13.89
CA HIS A 217 -2.35 3.68 13.76
C HIS A 217 -3.16 3.18 12.57
N ALA A 218 -2.55 3.11 11.38
CA ALA A 218 -3.23 2.66 10.16
C ALA A 218 -3.87 1.26 10.32
N VAL A 219 -3.17 0.32 10.96
CA VAL A 219 -3.69 -1.02 11.22
C VAL A 219 -4.81 -1.00 12.27
N ALA A 220 -4.76 -0.11 13.25
CA ALA A 220 -5.83 0.07 14.24
C ALA A 220 -7.10 0.66 13.63
N VAL A 221 -6.97 1.63 12.72
CA VAL A 221 -8.09 2.17 11.94
C VAL A 221 -8.69 1.08 11.04
N ALA A 222 -7.83 0.32 10.34
CA ALA A 222 -8.25 -0.81 9.51
C ALA A 222 -8.94 -1.93 10.31
N HIS A 223 -8.48 -2.18 11.54
CA HIS A 223 -9.10 -3.13 12.45
C HIS A 223 -10.48 -2.64 12.91
N CYS A 224 -10.60 -1.37 13.27
CA CYS A 224 -11.88 -0.79 13.68
C CYS A 224 -12.93 -0.92 12.55
N ILE A 225 -12.57 -0.57 11.30
CA ILE A 225 -13.52 -0.70 10.18
C ILE A 225 -13.87 -2.17 9.91
N TYR A 226 -12.91 -3.08 10.03
CA TYR A 226 -13.16 -4.51 9.91
C TYR A 226 -14.22 -4.96 10.93
N THR A 227 -14.06 -4.60 12.21
CA THR A 227 -15.03 -4.97 13.25
C THR A 227 -16.40 -4.34 13.00
N ILE A 228 -16.49 -3.08 12.53
CA ILE A 228 -17.76 -2.47 12.13
C ILE A 228 -18.41 -3.28 11.00
N LEU A 229 -17.66 -3.61 9.94
CA LEU A 229 -18.18 -4.33 8.77
C LEU A 229 -18.65 -5.75 9.13
N GLN A 230 -17.90 -6.49 9.95
CA GLN A 230 -18.29 -7.85 10.36
C GLN A 230 -19.63 -7.85 11.12
N ASN A 231 -19.82 -6.87 12.00
CA ASN A 231 -21.06 -6.72 12.77
C ASN A 231 -22.22 -6.12 11.95
N ASN A 232 -21.97 -5.70 10.70
CA ASN A 232 -22.96 -5.07 9.81
C ASN A 232 -22.90 -5.64 8.37
N HIS A 233 -22.50 -6.91 8.22
CA HIS A 233 -22.11 -7.51 6.93
C HIS A 233 -23.22 -7.53 5.86
N MET A 234 -24.50 -7.40 6.24
CA MET A 234 -25.62 -7.36 5.30
C MET A 234 -25.89 -5.96 4.72
N LEU A 235 -25.25 -4.91 5.24
CA LEU A 235 -25.50 -3.52 4.84
C LEU A 235 -24.56 -3.00 3.76
N PHE A 236 -23.39 -3.63 3.59
CA PHE A 236 -22.32 -3.19 2.71
C PHE A 236 -22.04 -4.20 1.61
N THR A 237 -21.76 -3.71 0.41
CA THR A 237 -21.39 -4.56 -0.73
C THR A 237 -19.95 -5.04 -0.59
N ASP A 238 -19.61 -6.13 -1.26
CA ASP A 238 -18.25 -6.67 -1.27
C ASP A 238 -17.20 -5.65 -1.74
N LEU A 239 -17.54 -4.78 -2.70
CA LEU A 239 -16.65 -3.73 -3.19
C LEU A 239 -16.41 -2.66 -2.13
N GLU A 240 -17.44 -2.28 -1.39
CA GLU A 240 -17.31 -1.29 -0.31
C GLU A 240 -16.49 -1.85 0.83
N CYS A 241 -16.75 -3.08 1.25
CA CYS A 241 -15.92 -3.73 2.26
C CYS A 241 -14.45 -3.72 1.83
N LYS A 242 -14.14 -4.13 0.58
CA LYS A 242 -12.77 -4.15 0.04
C LYS A 242 -12.17 -2.75 0.01
N GLY A 243 -12.92 -1.77 -0.48
CA GLY A 243 -12.49 -0.39 -0.60
C GLY A 243 -12.21 0.24 0.77
N LEU A 244 -13.13 0.10 1.72
CA LEU A 244 -13.03 0.69 3.06
C LEU A 244 -11.87 0.12 3.87
N LEU A 245 -11.64 -1.19 3.81
CA LEU A 245 -10.52 -1.81 4.51
C LEU A 245 -9.17 -1.31 3.98
N ILE A 246 -9.05 -1.14 2.67
CA ILE A 246 -7.83 -0.62 2.02
C ILE A 246 -7.69 0.89 2.23
N ALA A 247 -8.80 1.64 2.19
CA ALA A 247 -8.83 3.06 2.50
C ALA A 247 -8.32 3.34 3.92
N CYS A 248 -8.84 2.62 4.92
CA CYS A 248 -8.39 2.74 6.31
C CYS A 248 -6.90 2.42 6.47
N LEU A 249 -6.40 1.38 5.78
CA LEU A 249 -4.97 1.05 5.83
C LEU A 249 -4.07 2.11 5.18
N CYS A 250 -4.60 2.91 4.25
CA CYS A 250 -3.82 3.81 3.41
C CYS A 250 -4.05 5.30 3.68
N HIS A 251 -5.02 5.67 4.53
CA HIS A 251 -5.48 7.06 4.67
C HIS A 251 -4.37 8.04 5.05
N ASP A 252 -3.43 7.59 5.90
CA ASP A 252 -2.29 8.36 6.40
C ASP A 252 -0.94 8.01 5.73
N LEU A 253 -0.95 7.49 4.51
CA LEU A 253 0.30 7.19 3.80
C LEU A 253 1.19 8.43 3.64
N ASP A 254 2.49 8.26 3.89
CA ASP A 254 3.50 9.34 3.92
C ASP A 254 3.24 10.47 4.94
N HIS A 255 2.34 10.26 5.92
CA HIS A 255 2.05 11.28 6.95
C HIS A 255 3.31 11.67 7.72
N ARG A 256 3.54 12.99 7.85
CA ARG A 256 4.80 13.57 8.36
C ARG A 256 4.76 13.99 9.82
N GLY A 257 3.62 13.83 10.47
CA GLY A 257 3.37 14.28 11.84
C GLY A 257 2.97 15.74 11.93
N PHE A 258 2.39 16.28 10.84
CA PHE A 258 1.89 17.65 10.78
C PHE A 258 0.43 17.65 10.31
N THR A 259 -0.37 18.58 10.81
CA THR A 259 -1.78 18.71 10.45
C THR A 259 -1.98 19.12 8.99
N ASN A 260 -3.15 18.81 8.43
CA ASN A 260 -3.52 19.21 7.07
C ASN A 260 -3.43 20.72 6.84
N SER A 261 -3.78 21.54 7.84
CA SER A 261 -3.69 23.01 7.73
C SER A 261 -2.25 23.50 7.64
N TYR A 262 -1.30 22.81 8.29
CA TYR A 262 0.14 23.07 8.11
C TYR A 262 0.64 22.58 6.75
N LEU A 263 0.18 21.41 6.32
CA LEU A 263 0.58 20.77 5.06
C LEU A 263 -0.04 21.37 3.81
N GLN A 264 -1.17 22.10 3.86
CA GLN A 264 -1.74 22.84 2.72
C GLN A 264 -0.76 23.84 2.06
N LYS A 265 0.36 24.14 2.73
CA LYS A 265 1.49 24.90 2.16
C LYS A 265 2.37 24.06 1.20
N PHE A 266 2.15 22.75 1.11
CA PHE A 266 2.92 21.77 0.33
C PHE A 266 1.98 20.80 -0.41
N ASP A 267 1.99 20.84 -1.74
CA ASP A 267 1.16 19.99 -2.61
C ASP A 267 1.54 18.50 -2.46
N HIS A 268 0.59 17.59 -2.21
CA HIS A 268 0.86 16.15 -2.24
C HIS A 268 -0.31 15.30 -2.80
N PRO A 269 -0.11 14.58 -3.92
CA PRO A 269 -1.10 13.66 -4.49
C PRO A 269 -1.03 12.23 -3.91
N LEU A 270 -2.19 11.56 -3.96
CA LEU A 270 -2.55 10.23 -3.46
C LEU A 270 -1.46 9.12 -3.62
N ALA A 271 -0.64 8.90 -2.59
CA ALA A 271 0.45 7.93 -2.58
C ALA A 271 0.00 6.46 -2.84
N MET A 272 -1.22 6.11 -2.44
CA MET A 272 -1.75 4.75 -2.60
C MET A 272 -1.89 4.32 -4.07
N VAL A 273 -2.38 5.21 -4.94
CA VAL A 273 -2.62 4.89 -6.36
C VAL A 273 -1.29 4.51 -7.04
N SER A 274 -0.21 5.17 -6.63
CA SER A 274 1.14 4.84 -7.12
C SER A 274 1.58 3.44 -6.70
N ILE A 275 1.23 2.97 -5.48
CA ILE A 275 1.55 1.62 -5.00
C ILE A 275 0.76 0.56 -5.79
N LEU A 276 -0.53 0.78 -6.05
CA LEU A 276 -1.37 -0.15 -6.80
C LEU A 276 -0.90 -0.34 -8.25
N GLN A 277 -0.25 0.67 -8.84
CA GLN A 277 0.30 0.62 -10.20
C GLN A 277 1.62 -0.15 -10.32
N LEU A 278 2.25 -0.54 -9.20
CA LEU A 278 3.49 -1.32 -9.22
C LEU A 278 3.23 -2.78 -9.68
N GLU A 279 4.16 -3.35 -10.44
CA GLU A 279 4.05 -4.74 -10.92
C GLU A 279 3.89 -5.72 -9.73
N GLY A 280 2.82 -6.52 -9.77
CA GLY A 280 2.49 -7.48 -8.71
C GLY A 280 1.92 -6.88 -7.41
N HIS A 281 1.53 -5.60 -7.38
CA HIS A 281 0.91 -4.96 -6.21
C HIS A 281 -0.58 -4.69 -6.36
N ASN A 282 -1.12 -4.82 -7.57
CA ASN A 282 -2.54 -4.60 -7.81
C ASN A 282 -3.38 -5.75 -7.21
N ILE A 283 -3.80 -5.56 -5.96
CA ILE A 283 -4.66 -6.50 -5.22
C ILE A 283 -6.05 -6.65 -5.85
N PHE A 284 -6.50 -5.68 -6.65
CA PHE A 284 -7.79 -5.69 -7.34
C PHE A 284 -7.71 -6.22 -8.77
N SER A 285 -6.60 -6.86 -9.15
CA SER A 285 -6.37 -7.36 -10.51
C SER A 285 -7.40 -8.38 -11.03
N THR A 286 -8.19 -8.99 -10.14
CA THR A 286 -9.25 -9.95 -10.48
C THR A 286 -10.61 -9.30 -10.70
N LEU A 287 -10.77 -8.02 -10.34
CA LEU A 287 -12.01 -7.26 -10.57
C LEU A 287 -12.17 -6.92 -12.05
N SER A 288 -13.41 -6.83 -12.52
CA SER A 288 -13.69 -6.24 -13.83
C SER A 288 -13.32 -4.76 -13.86
N SER A 289 -13.18 -4.17 -15.06
CA SER A 289 -12.83 -2.75 -15.19
C SER A 289 -13.82 -1.81 -14.48
N SER A 290 -15.11 -2.14 -14.50
CA SER A 290 -16.16 -1.35 -13.82
C SER A 290 -16.06 -1.45 -12.30
N GLU A 291 -15.86 -2.67 -11.77
CA GLU A 291 -15.67 -2.89 -10.33
C GLU A 291 -14.37 -2.24 -9.83
N TYR A 292 -13.31 -2.26 -10.65
CA TYR A 292 -12.04 -1.62 -10.34
C TYR A 292 -12.19 -0.09 -10.23
N GLU A 293 -12.93 0.54 -11.14
CA GLU A 293 -13.22 1.97 -11.07
C GLU A 293 -14.05 2.32 -9.82
N GLN A 294 -15.09 1.54 -9.55
CA GLN A 294 -15.94 1.72 -8.37
C GLN A 294 -15.17 1.58 -7.06
N VAL A 295 -14.32 0.56 -6.90
CA VAL A 295 -13.54 0.38 -5.66
C VAL A 295 -12.53 1.51 -5.46
N LEU A 296 -11.93 2.02 -6.54
CA LEU A 296 -11.04 3.18 -6.45
C LEU A 296 -11.79 4.46 -6.07
N GLU A 297 -13.01 4.66 -6.58
CA GLU A 297 -13.87 5.79 -6.17
C GLU A 297 -14.25 5.71 -4.69
N ILE A 298 -14.64 4.52 -4.21
CA ILE A 298 -14.94 4.27 -2.80
C ILE A 298 -13.73 4.61 -1.93
N ILE A 299 -12.54 4.12 -2.30
CA ILE A 299 -11.32 4.40 -1.55
C ILE A 299 -11.02 5.90 -1.52
N HIS A 300 -11.12 6.57 -2.67
CA HIS A 300 -10.86 7.99 -2.78
C HIS A 300 -11.79 8.81 -1.89
N LYS A 301 -13.10 8.56 -1.95
CA LYS A 301 -14.10 9.23 -1.10
C LYS A 301 -13.88 8.95 0.38
N ALA A 302 -13.58 7.70 0.73
CA ALA A 302 -13.34 7.29 2.11
C ALA A 302 -12.11 7.97 2.72
N ILE A 303 -11.00 8.08 1.97
CA ILE A 303 -9.79 8.78 2.43
C ILE A 303 -10.06 10.28 2.58
N ILE A 304 -10.75 10.92 1.64
CA ILE A 304 -11.10 12.35 1.77
C ILE A 304 -11.97 12.60 3.02
N ALA A 305 -12.85 11.67 3.35
CA ALA A 305 -13.77 11.81 4.47
C ALA A 305 -13.10 11.70 5.86
N THR A 306 -11.81 11.37 5.96
CA THR A 306 -11.08 11.42 7.24
C THR A 306 -10.79 12.85 7.70
N ASP A 307 -10.91 13.84 6.81
CA ASP A 307 -10.75 15.25 7.20
C ASP A 307 -11.89 15.72 8.13
N LEU A 308 -11.52 16.06 9.36
CA LEU A 308 -12.44 16.58 10.38
C LEU A 308 -13.18 17.85 9.94
N ALA A 309 -12.64 18.64 9.01
CA ALA A 309 -13.34 19.81 8.47
C ALA A 309 -14.63 19.42 7.73
N LEU A 310 -14.62 18.30 7.01
CA LEU A 310 -15.78 17.76 6.30
C LEU A 310 -16.77 17.06 7.24
N TYR A 311 -16.23 16.41 8.28
CA TYR A 311 -17.02 15.66 9.26
C TYR A 311 -18.14 16.48 9.91
N PHE A 312 -17.88 17.72 10.34
CA PHE A 312 -18.89 18.50 11.10
C PHE A 312 -20.16 18.77 10.29
N GLY A 313 -20.01 19.12 9.01
CA GLY A 313 -21.15 19.33 8.10
C GLY A 313 -21.89 18.03 7.83
N ASN A 314 -21.15 16.97 7.50
CA ASN A 314 -21.71 15.66 7.15
C ASN A 314 -22.46 15.03 8.34
N ARG A 315 -21.91 15.10 9.56
CA ARG A 315 -22.56 14.56 10.76
C ARG A 315 -23.87 15.28 11.03
N LYS A 316 -23.90 16.62 10.94
CA LYS A 316 -25.13 17.39 11.16
C LYS A 316 -26.23 16.98 10.18
N GLN A 317 -25.88 16.83 8.90
CA GLN A 317 -26.82 16.35 7.87
C GLN A 317 -27.32 14.93 8.18
N LEU A 318 -26.44 14.01 8.60
CA LEU A 318 -26.83 12.65 8.99
C LEU A 318 -27.77 12.63 10.19
N GLU A 319 -27.50 13.47 11.19
CA GLU A 319 -28.35 13.58 12.38
C GLU A 319 -29.75 14.09 12.00
N GLU A 320 -29.84 15.13 11.15
CA GLU A 320 -31.11 15.63 10.62
C GLU A 320 -31.85 14.55 9.80
N MET A 321 -31.14 13.83 8.93
CA MET A 321 -31.72 12.75 8.13
C MET A 321 -32.25 11.60 8.99
N TYR A 322 -31.53 11.23 10.04
CA TYR A 322 -31.92 10.18 10.97
C TYR A 322 -33.16 10.59 11.78
N GLN A 323 -33.15 11.79 12.36
CA GLN A 323 -34.27 12.27 13.20
C GLN A 323 -35.57 12.47 12.40
N THR A 324 -35.46 12.83 11.12
CA THR A 324 -36.62 12.99 10.22
C THR A 324 -37.09 11.68 9.59
N GLY A 325 -36.36 10.56 9.81
CA GLY A 325 -36.64 9.28 9.17
C GLY A 325 -36.41 9.26 7.66
N SER A 326 -35.64 10.22 7.11
CA SER A 326 -35.36 10.36 5.68
C SER A 326 -34.07 9.65 5.23
N LEU A 327 -33.25 9.19 6.18
CA LEU A 327 -32.03 8.43 5.90
C LEU A 327 -32.36 7.15 5.10
N ASN A 328 -31.68 6.97 3.97
CA ASN A 328 -31.92 5.86 3.05
C ASN A 328 -30.59 5.39 2.45
N LEU A 329 -30.11 4.21 2.84
CA LEU A 329 -28.84 3.65 2.40
C LEU A 329 -28.83 3.17 0.94
N ASN A 330 -29.97 3.18 0.25
CA ASN A 330 -30.04 2.98 -1.21
C ASN A 330 -29.76 4.28 -1.99
N ASN A 331 -29.76 5.43 -1.31
CA ASN A 331 -29.33 6.69 -1.89
C ASN A 331 -27.80 6.82 -1.72
N GLN A 332 -27.08 6.93 -2.83
CA GLN A 332 -25.61 6.98 -2.80
C GLN A 332 -25.07 8.15 -1.98
N SER A 333 -25.72 9.32 -1.98
CA SER A 333 -25.27 10.48 -1.19
C SER A 333 -25.39 10.21 0.31
N HIS A 334 -26.51 9.62 0.74
CA HIS A 334 -26.72 9.25 2.15
C HIS A 334 -25.72 8.17 2.56
N ARG A 335 -25.47 7.21 1.67
CA ARG A 335 -24.52 6.11 1.86
C ARG A 335 -23.07 6.62 1.99
N ASP A 336 -22.67 7.54 1.11
CA ASP A 336 -21.36 8.22 1.17
C ASP A 336 -21.20 8.99 2.49
N CYS A 337 -22.26 9.64 2.99
CA CYS A 337 -22.23 10.30 4.30
C CYS A 337 -22.01 9.29 5.45
N VAL A 338 -22.73 8.17 5.45
CA VAL A 338 -22.58 7.12 6.48
C VAL A 338 -21.17 6.51 6.44
N ILE A 339 -20.65 6.24 5.24
CA ILE A 339 -19.25 5.81 5.06
C ILE A 339 -18.28 6.85 5.63
N GLY A 340 -18.49 8.14 5.35
CA GLY A 340 -17.67 9.21 5.92
C GLY A 340 -17.67 9.22 7.44
N LEU A 341 -18.84 9.07 8.06
CA LEU A 341 -18.96 8.95 9.53
C LEU A 341 -18.21 7.71 10.06
N MET A 342 -18.30 6.57 9.37
CA MET A 342 -17.55 5.36 9.74
C MET A 342 -16.04 5.57 9.65
N MET A 343 -15.56 6.24 8.60
CA MET A 343 -14.14 6.55 8.42
C MET A 343 -13.63 7.44 9.55
N THR A 344 -14.33 8.53 9.88
CA THR A 344 -13.98 9.38 11.03
C THR A 344 -14.01 8.59 12.34
N ALA A 345 -15.03 7.77 12.57
CA ALA A 345 -15.13 6.98 13.80
C ALA A 345 -13.97 5.96 13.95
N CYS A 346 -13.49 5.39 12.85
CA CYS A 346 -12.35 4.47 12.85
C CYS A 346 -11.04 5.20 13.08
N ASP A 347 -10.85 6.37 12.47
CA ASP A 347 -9.66 7.21 12.65
C ASP A 347 -9.52 7.68 14.11
N LEU A 348 -10.66 7.98 14.75
CA LEU A 348 -10.72 8.34 16.17
C LEU A 348 -10.70 7.16 17.14
N SER A 349 -10.57 5.91 16.66
CA SER A 349 -10.71 4.70 17.50
C SER A 349 -9.73 4.57 18.66
N SER A 350 -8.66 5.38 18.71
CA SER A 350 -7.76 5.47 19.86
C SER A 350 -8.49 5.89 21.14
N VAL A 351 -9.56 6.69 21.04
CA VAL A 351 -10.34 7.16 22.20
C VAL A 351 -11.28 6.12 22.79
N THR A 352 -11.46 4.99 22.10
CA THR A 352 -12.34 3.87 22.50
C THR A 352 -11.57 2.64 22.95
N LYS A 353 -10.24 2.69 22.99
CA LYS A 353 -9.41 1.59 23.50
C LYS A 353 -9.47 1.53 25.03
N LEU A 354 -8.90 0.47 25.60
CA LEU A 354 -8.76 0.37 27.06
C LEU A 354 -7.91 1.53 27.59
N TRP A 355 -8.25 2.03 28.77
CA TRP A 355 -7.68 3.27 29.32
C TRP A 355 -6.14 3.39 29.26
N PRO A 356 -5.34 2.38 29.66
CA PRO A 356 -3.87 2.43 29.54
C PRO A 356 -3.40 2.70 28.11
N VAL A 357 -4.09 2.09 27.14
CA VAL A 357 -3.79 2.22 25.71
C VAL A 357 -4.17 3.62 25.23
N THR A 358 -5.38 4.08 25.55
CA THR A 358 -5.88 5.43 25.23
C THR A 358 -4.94 6.52 25.78
N LYS A 359 -4.51 6.38 27.04
CA LYS A 359 -3.61 7.34 27.70
C LYS A 359 -2.23 7.40 27.01
N LEU A 360 -1.70 6.25 26.58
CA LEU A 360 -0.44 6.20 25.83
C LEU A 360 -0.59 6.82 24.44
N MET A 361 -1.65 6.48 23.71
CA MET A 361 -1.92 7.05 22.39
C MET A 361 -2.13 8.57 22.45
N ALA A 362 -2.86 9.08 23.44
CA ALA A 362 -3.05 10.52 23.65
C ALA A 362 -1.70 11.22 23.86
N LYS A 363 -0.78 10.62 24.62
CA LYS A 363 0.58 11.14 24.78
C LYS A 363 1.31 11.22 23.44
N ASP A 364 1.23 10.17 22.62
CA ASP A 364 1.88 10.14 21.30
C ASP A 364 1.31 11.23 20.36
N ILE A 365 0.00 11.47 20.38
CA ILE A 365 -0.65 12.57 19.62
C ILE A 365 -0.08 13.94 20.05
N TYR A 366 -0.01 14.20 21.35
CA TYR A 366 0.52 15.49 21.83
C TYR A 366 2.01 15.68 21.52
N VAL A 367 2.80 14.60 21.50
CA VAL A 367 4.20 14.69 21.05
C VAL A 367 4.28 15.21 19.61
N GLU A 368 3.36 14.80 18.73
CA GLU A 368 3.30 15.34 17.36
C GLU A 368 2.84 16.80 17.34
N PHE A 369 1.75 17.14 18.04
CA PHE A 369 1.27 18.52 18.11
C PHE A 369 2.32 19.50 18.64
N TRP A 370 3.10 19.08 19.64
CA TRP A 370 4.20 19.89 20.18
C TRP A 370 5.40 19.96 19.25
N ALA A 371 5.65 18.94 18.42
CA ALA A 371 6.69 19.02 17.40
C ALA A 371 6.29 20.04 16.33
N GLU A 372 5.04 20.04 15.89
CA GLU A 372 4.49 21.05 14.98
C GLU A 372 4.53 22.46 15.58
N GLY A 373 4.06 22.62 16.82
CA GLY A 373 4.08 23.91 17.51
C GLY A 373 5.48 24.49 17.68
N ASP A 374 6.50 23.66 17.91
CA ASP A 374 7.89 24.09 17.96
C ASP A 374 8.39 24.60 16.60
N GLU A 375 8.04 23.93 15.50
CA GLU A 375 8.37 24.41 14.15
C GLU A 375 7.65 25.73 13.83
N MET A 376 6.40 25.90 14.27
CA MET A 376 5.67 27.17 14.15
C MET A 376 6.40 28.30 14.90
N LYS A 377 6.84 28.06 16.14
CA LYS A 377 7.60 29.03 16.94
C LYS A 377 8.90 29.44 16.27
N LYS A 378 9.63 28.51 15.65
CA LYS A 378 10.85 28.82 14.87
C LYS A 378 10.60 29.78 13.71
N LEU A 379 9.41 29.72 13.12
CA LEU A 379 8.95 30.61 12.05
C LEU A 379 8.33 31.92 12.58
N GLY A 380 8.35 32.16 13.90
CA GLY A 380 7.73 33.33 14.52
C GLY A 380 6.20 33.29 14.57
N ILE A 381 5.59 32.12 14.38
CA ILE A 381 4.13 31.92 14.45
C ILE A 381 3.79 31.40 15.85
N GLN A 382 2.83 32.04 16.52
CA GLN A 382 2.35 31.59 17.82
C GLN A 382 1.40 30.38 17.65
N PRO A 383 1.74 29.21 18.21
CA PRO A 383 0.86 28.03 18.13
C PRO A 383 -0.37 28.20 19.04
N ILE A 384 -1.42 27.45 18.72
CA ILE A 384 -2.58 27.31 19.62
C ILE A 384 -2.20 26.56 20.90
N PRO A 385 -2.92 26.74 22.02
CA PRO A 385 -2.56 26.14 23.30
C PRO A 385 -2.29 24.63 23.29
N THR A 386 -3.07 23.86 22.53
CA THR A 386 -2.92 22.40 22.43
C THR A 386 -1.64 21.95 21.71
N MET A 387 -1.06 22.82 20.88
CA MET A 387 0.21 22.60 20.18
C MET A 387 1.40 23.23 20.92
N ASP A 388 1.16 23.99 21.99
CA ASP A 388 2.20 24.63 22.77
C ASP A 388 2.62 23.76 23.97
N ARG A 389 3.84 23.19 23.90
CA ARG A 389 4.40 22.38 25.01
C ARG A 389 4.58 23.16 26.32
N ASP A 390 4.66 24.48 26.27
CA ASP A 390 4.76 25.33 27.46
C ASP A 390 3.42 25.46 28.18
N LYS A 391 2.32 25.09 27.52
CA LYS A 391 0.94 25.07 28.04
C LYS A 391 0.45 23.65 28.36
N LYS A 392 1.36 22.77 28.81
CA LYS A 392 1.07 21.37 29.14
C LYS A 392 -0.07 21.18 30.16
N ASP A 393 -0.35 22.18 31.00
CA ASP A 393 -1.41 22.11 32.00
C ASP A 393 -2.81 22.22 31.35
N GLU A 394 -2.90 22.77 30.13
CA GLU A 394 -4.14 22.90 29.35
C GLU A 394 -4.48 21.62 28.55
N VAL A 395 -3.55 20.65 28.48
CA VAL A 395 -3.67 19.38 27.73
C VAL A 395 -4.86 18.55 28.18
N LEU A 396 -5.08 18.46 29.50
CA LEU A 396 -6.16 17.67 30.07
C LEU A 396 -7.53 18.29 29.75
N GLN A 397 -7.62 19.61 29.81
CA GLN A 397 -8.82 20.34 29.43
C GLN A 397 -9.13 20.16 27.94
N GLY A 398 -8.09 20.26 27.08
CA GLY A 398 -8.22 19.98 25.64
C GLY A 398 -8.70 18.56 25.32
N GLN A 399 -8.31 17.56 26.11
CA GLN A 399 -8.84 16.20 25.98
C GLN A 399 -10.35 16.15 26.30
N LEU A 400 -10.79 16.74 27.42
CA LEU A 400 -12.22 16.77 27.75
C LEU A 400 -13.05 17.46 26.65
N GLU A 401 -12.55 18.58 26.13
CA GLU A 401 -13.21 19.32 25.05
C GLU A 401 -13.30 18.49 23.78
N PHE A 402 -12.21 17.79 23.40
CA PHE A 402 -12.21 16.90 22.24
C PHE A 402 -13.25 15.77 22.38
N TYR A 403 -13.33 15.12 23.54
CA TYR A 403 -14.30 14.07 23.78
C TYR A 403 -15.74 14.57 23.67
N ASN A 404 -16.04 15.72 24.29
CA ASN A 404 -17.39 16.27 24.33
C ASN A 404 -17.83 16.89 22.98
N ALA A 405 -16.91 17.52 22.25
CA ALA A 405 -17.23 18.22 21.01
C ALA A 405 -17.14 17.33 19.76
N VAL A 406 -16.30 16.30 19.77
CA VAL A 406 -16.01 15.47 18.58
C VAL A 406 -16.32 13.99 18.82
N ALA A 407 -15.64 13.34 19.77
CA ALA A 407 -15.67 11.89 19.88
C ALA A 407 -17.06 11.35 20.29
N ILE A 408 -17.66 11.88 21.35
CA ILE A 408 -18.99 11.44 21.82
C ILE A 408 -20.07 11.72 20.78
N PRO A 409 -20.17 12.92 20.17
CA PRO A 409 -21.13 13.15 19.08
C PRO A 409 -20.93 12.20 17.89
N CYS A 410 -19.68 11.92 17.50
CA CYS A 410 -19.37 10.96 16.43
C CYS A 410 -19.94 9.57 16.74
N TYR A 411 -19.58 8.97 17.87
CA TYR A 411 -20.04 7.63 18.22
C TYR A 411 -21.53 7.57 18.58
N THR A 412 -22.13 8.68 19.04
CA THR A 412 -23.58 8.76 19.27
C THR A 412 -24.34 8.65 17.95
N THR A 413 -23.98 9.46 16.95
CA THR A 413 -24.60 9.37 15.62
C THR A 413 -24.31 8.02 14.97
N LEU A 414 -23.10 7.48 15.12
CA LEU A 414 -22.74 6.18 14.56
C LEU A 414 -23.60 5.06 15.15
N THR A 415 -23.77 5.04 16.47
CA THR A 415 -24.58 4.02 17.17
C THR A 415 -26.06 4.11 16.77
N GLN A 416 -26.60 5.32 16.61
CA GLN A 416 -27.98 5.51 16.17
C GLN A 416 -28.23 4.88 14.80
N ILE A 417 -27.28 5.02 13.88
CA ILE A 417 -27.38 4.52 12.50
C ILE A 417 -26.99 3.03 12.43
N LEU A 418 -25.94 2.62 13.17
CA LEU A 418 -25.39 1.27 13.22
C LEU A 418 -25.34 0.77 14.68
N PRO A 419 -26.46 0.27 15.24
CA PRO A 419 -26.57 -0.13 16.64
C PRO A 419 -25.49 -1.11 17.16
N PRO A 420 -24.95 -2.06 16.35
CA PRO A 420 -23.86 -2.93 16.81
C PRO A 420 -22.57 -2.20 17.20
N THR A 421 -22.45 -0.90 16.93
CA THR A 421 -21.29 -0.06 17.30
C THR A 421 -21.39 0.54 18.70
N GLU A 422 -22.47 0.30 19.46
CA GLU A 422 -22.65 0.78 20.85
C GLU A 422 -21.43 0.55 21.78
N PRO A 423 -20.66 -0.56 21.69
CA PRO A 423 -19.46 -0.72 22.50
C PRO A 423 -18.43 0.41 22.33
N LEU A 424 -18.33 1.03 21.15
CA LEU A 424 -17.45 2.18 20.91
C LEU A 424 -17.89 3.42 21.68
N LEU A 425 -19.20 3.72 21.65
CA LEU A 425 -19.78 4.86 22.38
C LEU A 425 -19.61 4.68 23.89
N LYS A 426 -19.88 3.46 24.39
CA LYS A 426 -19.67 3.13 25.81
C LYS A 426 -18.21 3.33 26.22
N ALA A 427 -17.27 2.76 25.47
CA ALA A 427 -15.84 2.90 25.78
C ALA A 427 -15.37 4.36 25.72
N CYS A 428 -15.89 5.15 24.78
CA CYS A 428 -15.62 6.59 24.69
C CYS A 428 -16.07 7.33 25.96
N ARG A 429 -17.29 7.06 26.45
CA ARG A 429 -17.82 7.64 27.70
C ARG A 429 -17.04 7.17 28.94
N ASP A 430 -16.68 5.89 28.99
CA ASP A 430 -15.87 5.35 30.08
C ASP A 430 -14.50 6.03 30.15
N ASN A 431 -13.84 6.26 29.00
CA ASN A 431 -12.56 6.97 28.93
C ASN A 431 -12.69 8.46 29.24
N LEU A 432 -13.80 9.13 28.88
CA LEU A 432 -14.07 10.50 29.33
C LEU A 432 -14.09 10.55 30.87
N SER A 433 -14.79 9.62 31.52
CA SER A 433 -14.81 9.54 32.99
C SER A 433 -13.41 9.32 33.58
N GLN A 434 -12.55 8.54 32.92
CA GLN A 434 -11.15 8.39 33.35
C GLN A 434 -10.36 9.70 33.23
N TRP A 435 -10.53 10.48 32.16
CA TRP A 435 -9.91 11.79 32.03
C TRP A 435 -10.35 12.76 33.12
N GLU A 436 -11.63 12.76 33.48
CA GLU A 436 -12.14 13.57 34.59
C GLU A 436 -11.52 13.16 35.94
N LYS A 437 -11.30 11.86 36.16
CA LYS A 437 -10.58 11.35 37.34
C LYS A 437 -9.13 11.87 37.38
N VAL A 438 -8.44 11.87 36.24
CA VAL A 438 -7.07 12.42 36.14
C VAL A 438 -7.04 13.89 36.57
N ILE A 439 -8.01 14.69 36.12
CA ILE A 439 -8.09 16.12 36.47
C ILE A 439 -8.36 16.32 37.96
N ARG A 440 -9.19 15.47 38.57
CA ARG A 440 -9.45 15.50 40.02
C ARG A 440 -8.30 14.93 40.87
N GLY A 441 -7.26 14.37 40.25
CA GLY A 441 -6.16 13.70 40.95
C GLY A 441 -6.55 12.36 41.57
N GLU A 442 -7.59 11.72 41.04
CA GLU A 442 -8.11 10.42 41.51
C GLU A 442 -7.37 9.25 40.84
N GLU A 443 -7.42 8.06 41.47
CA GLU A 443 -6.92 6.84 40.87
C GLU A 443 -7.74 6.45 39.63
N THR A 444 -7.04 6.22 38.52
CA THR A 444 -7.64 5.76 37.26
C THR A 444 -7.61 4.24 37.16
N ALA A 445 -8.51 3.68 36.37
CA ALA A 445 -8.62 2.22 36.17
C ALA A 445 -7.31 1.62 35.63
N THR A 446 -6.74 0.67 36.37
CA THR A 446 -5.68 -0.20 35.85
C THR A 446 -6.32 -1.46 35.30
N TRP A 447 -6.48 -1.55 33.99
CA TRP A 447 -6.91 -2.77 33.34
C TRP A 447 -5.74 -3.76 33.41
N ILE A 448 -5.82 -4.74 34.31
CA ILE A 448 -4.88 -5.85 34.35
C ILE A 448 -5.23 -6.70 33.14
N SER A 449 -4.35 -6.71 32.12
CA SER A 449 -4.39 -7.74 31.09
C SER A 449 -4.39 -9.09 31.81
N SER A 450 -5.40 -9.93 31.58
CA SER A 450 -5.48 -11.26 32.19
C SER A 450 -4.09 -11.92 32.21
N PRO A 451 -3.66 -12.54 33.33
CA PRO A 451 -2.31 -13.07 33.50
C PRO A 451 -1.87 -14.10 32.44
N SER A 452 -2.78 -14.54 31.57
CA SER A 452 -2.52 -15.49 30.49
C SER A 452 -1.56 -14.98 29.41
N VAL A 453 -1.48 -13.68 29.12
CA VAL A 453 -0.73 -13.19 27.95
C VAL A 453 0.76 -13.01 28.26
N ALA A 454 1.12 -12.52 29.44
CA ALA A 454 2.53 -12.26 29.78
C ALA A 454 3.30 -13.54 30.19
N GLN A 455 2.63 -14.59 30.67
CA GLN A 455 3.26 -15.83 31.12
C GLN A 455 3.35 -16.93 30.03
N LYS A 456 2.57 -16.85 28.95
CA LYS A 456 2.57 -17.88 27.87
C LYS A 456 3.69 -17.70 26.83
N ILE A 457 4.49 -16.63 26.91
CA ILE A 457 5.61 -16.35 25.97
C ILE A 457 6.77 -17.36 26.09
N ASN A 458 6.78 -18.21 27.12
CA ASN A 458 7.71 -19.32 27.26
C ASN A 458 6.93 -20.65 27.30
N ILE A 459 6.78 -21.40 26.19
CA ILE A 459 6.70 -22.89 26.17
C ILE A 459 6.76 -23.42 24.70
N ASN A 460 7.86 -24.15 24.44
CA ASN A 460 8.16 -25.28 23.53
C ASN A 460 7.79 -25.36 22.02
N ILE A 461 8.82 -25.76 21.27
CA ILE A 461 9.01 -25.84 19.81
C ILE A 461 8.65 -27.22 19.18
N CYS A 462 8.08 -28.19 19.90
CA CYS A 462 8.23 -29.60 19.47
C CYS A 462 7.03 -30.36 18.88
N GLU A 463 5.82 -29.80 18.73
CA GLU A 463 4.68 -30.63 18.26
C GLU A 463 3.79 -29.92 17.22
N PHE A 464 4.25 -29.77 15.98
CA PHE A 464 3.34 -29.49 14.84
C PHE A 464 3.89 -29.93 13.48
N ASN A 465 4.51 -31.12 13.42
CA ASN A 465 4.91 -31.76 12.16
C ASN A 465 3.92 -32.86 11.68
N ALA A 466 2.71 -32.94 12.25
CA ALA A 466 1.81 -34.07 12.01
C ALA A 466 0.55 -33.78 11.16
N ALA A 467 0.39 -32.59 10.58
CA ALA A 467 -0.80 -32.29 9.78
C ALA A 467 -0.58 -31.24 8.66
N ILE A 468 0.53 -31.35 7.93
CA ILE A 468 0.66 -30.81 6.56
C ILE A 468 1.06 -31.95 5.64
#